data_AF-A0A3D0U4I3-F1
#
_entry.id   AF-A0A3D0U4I3-F1
#
_cell.length_a   1.000
_cell.length_b   1.000
_cell.length_c   1.000
_cell.angle_alpha   90.00
_cell.angle_beta   90.00
_cell.angle_gamma   90.00
#
_symmetry.space_group_name_H-M   'P 1'
#
loop_
_entity.id
_entity.type
_entity.pdbx_description
1 polymer ?
#
loop_
_entity_poly.entity_id
_entity_poly.type
_entity_poly.pdbx_seq_one_letter_code
_entity_poly.pdbx_strand_id
1 'polypeptide(L)'
;MLPTELGAAEVDQFTRLPNEPATLPDSVDLLNQEVNRLIRQALDRANSPVMQANPKKSVRWLKPGCDQQRLYEKLIREFGESIEGRLEAYAEDSNLLSRRTVALQDSIYRDFAWQSSPSLVLSERMASVITLAGIEIGTDKLGHFFSEGYSYFLVTDHLKKSLESGLLFGEWSESVYFGAQTTGVYSFADLTANFQGLRFWNRVLAQQQDPLSGKRPGAYVACVDGQWQQVDRFQWADYVDAA
;
A
#
# COMPACT_ATOMS: atom_id res chain seq x y z
N MET A 1 -9.53 -0.82 36.33
CA MET A 1 -9.30 -1.05 34.89
C MET A 1 -9.07 0.32 34.29
N LEU A 2 -7.82 0.64 33.95
CA LEU A 2 -7.51 1.84 33.17
C LEU A 2 -7.95 1.55 31.74
N PRO A 3 -8.59 2.50 31.02
CA PRO A 3 -8.84 2.34 29.61
C PRO A 3 -7.47 2.23 28.94
N THR A 4 -7.25 1.15 28.20
CA THR A 4 -6.16 1.08 27.24
C THR A 4 -6.44 2.18 26.22
N GLU A 5 -5.72 3.30 26.30
CA GLU A 5 -5.77 4.30 25.24
C GLU A 5 -5.21 3.64 23.98
N LEU A 6 -6.12 3.28 23.07
CA LEU A 6 -5.78 2.95 21.70
C LEU A 6 -5.32 4.25 21.03
N GLY A 7 -4.01 4.49 21.06
CA GLY A 7 -3.39 5.53 20.26
C GLY A 7 -3.29 5.08 18.81
N ALA A 8 -3.76 5.90 17.88
CA ALA A 8 -3.65 5.70 16.42
C ALA A 8 -3.02 6.95 15.76
N ALA A 9 -1.89 7.46 16.25
CA ALA A 9 -1.31 8.70 15.73
C ALA A 9 -0.73 8.45 14.34
N GLU A 10 -1.51 8.86 13.35
CA GLU A 10 -1.28 8.88 11.90
C GLU A 10 -2.59 9.32 11.24
N VAL A 11 -3.71 8.83 11.78
CA VAL A 11 -5.09 9.10 11.36
C VAL A 11 -6.02 9.21 12.57
N ASP A 12 -6.80 10.30 12.62
CA ASP A 12 -7.83 10.46 13.66
C ASP A 12 -9.17 9.88 13.19
N GLN A 13 -9.41 8.61 13.52
CA GLN A 13 -10.67 7.91 13.23
C GLN A 13 -11.79 8.24 14.22
N PHE A 14 -11.46 8.84 15.35
CA PHE A 14 -12.37 9.02 16.49
C PHE A 14 -13.07 10.37 16.45
N THR A 15 -12.38 11.41 15.99
CA THR A 15 -12.96 12.74 15.85
C THR A 15 -13.99 12.74 14.72
N ARG A 16 -15.18 13.26 15.03
CA ARG A 16 -16.25 13.52 14.08
C ARG A 16 -16.64 14.98 14.19
N LEU A 17 -16.51 15.72 13.09
CA LEU A 17 -16.87 17.13 13.06
C LEU A 17 -18.40 17.27 12.96
N PRO A 18 -19.01 18.33 13.53
CA PRO A 18 -20.48 18.46 13.65
C PRO A 18 -21.29 18.35 12.35
N ASN A 19 -20.66 18.57 11.19
CA ASN A 19 -21.31 18.56 9.87
C ASN A 19 -20.90 17.36 9.00
N GLU A 20 -20.20 16.38 9.56
CA GLU A 20 -19.78 15.20 8.81
C GLU A 20 -20.87 14.12 8.78
N PRO A 21 -20.99 13.39 7.66
CA PRO A 21 -21.92 12.28 7.57
C PRO A 21 -21.53 11.20 8.59
N ALA A 22 -22.53 10.55 9.19
CA ALA A 22 -22.31 9.50 10.19
C ALA A 22 -21.54 8.29 9.65
N THR A 23 -21.57 8.09 8.32
CA THR A 23 -20.87 7.05 7.58
C THR A 23 -20.37 7.65 6.26
N LEU A 24 -19.11 7.41 5.91
CA LEU A 24 -18.61 7.78 4.59
C LEU A 24 -19.11 6.76 3.55
N PRO A 25 -19.45 7.21 2.33
CA PRO A 25 -19.65 6.31 1.19
C PRO A 25 -18.45 5.39 0.96
N ASP A 26 -18.73 4.13 0.63
CA ASP A 26 -17.67 3.15 0.35
C ASP A 26 -16.92 3.50 -0.95
N SER A 27 -15.60 3.47 -0.87
CA SER A 27 -14.66 3.82 -1.93
C SER A 27 -14.16 2.60 -2.73
N VAL A 28 -14.64 1.39 -2.40
CA VAL A 28 -14.13 0.11 -2.93
C VAL A 28 -14.11 0.05 -4.45
N ASP A 29 -15.17 0.48 -5.14
CA ASP A 29 -15.25 0.41 -6.60
C ASP A 29 -14.25 1.36 -7.27
N LEU A 30 -14.15 2.58 -6.77
CA LEU A 30 -13.23 3.59 -7.28
C LEU A 30 -11.77 3.15 -7.09
N LEU A 31 -11.43 2.69 -5.89
CA LEU A 31 -10.07 2.25 -5.59
C LEU A 31 -9.71 0.93 -6.28
N ASN A 32 -10.67 0.02 -6.48
CA ASN A 32 -10.48 -1.16 -7.34
C ASN A 32 -10.18 -0.77 -8.78
N GLN A 33 -10.95 0.16 -9.34
CA GLN A 33 -10.74 0.66 -10.69
C GLN A 33 -9.35 1.27 -10.84
N GLU A 34 -8.91 2.05 -9.85
CA GLU A 34 -7.64 2.73 -9.85
C GLU A 34 -6.46 1.76 -9.76
N VAL A 35 -6.48 0.79 -8.83
CA VAL A 35 -5.41 -0.23 -8.74
C VAL A 35 -5.32 -1.04 -10.03
N ASN A 36 -6.44 -1.46 -10.61
CA ASN A 36 -6.44 -2.19 -11.89
C ASN A 36 -6.00 -1.30 -13.07
N ARG A 37 -6.20 0.02 -13.00
CA ARG A 37 -5.64 0.96 -13.98
C ARG A 37 -4.11 1.02 -13.86
N LEU A 38 -3.58 1.12 -12.65
CA LEU A 38 -2.14 1.13 -12.37
C LEU A 38 -1.45 -0.18 -12.78
N ILE A 39 -2.06 -1.35 -12.49
CA ILE A 39 -1.55 -2.65 -12.96
C ILE A 39 -1.42 -2.64 -14.48
N ARG A 40 -2.48 -2.26 -15.22
CA ARG A 40 -2.42 -2.21 -16.69
C ARG A 40 -1.32 -1.28 -17.20
N GLN A 41 -1.16 -0.11 -16.60
CA GLN A 41 -0.07 0.81 -16.95
C GLN A 41 1.31 0.20 -16.71
N ALA A 42 1.51 -0.50 -15.59
CA ALA A 42 2.75 -1.20 -15.31
C ALA A 42 3.03 -2.30 -16.34
N LEU A 43 2.01 -3.07 -16.75
CA LEU A 43 2.14 -4.10 -17.77
C LEU A 43 2.50 -3.51 -19.14
N ASP A 44 1.86 -2.42 -19.55
CA ASP A 44 2.16 -1.72 -20.80
C ASP A 44 3.63 -1.26 -20.83
N ARG A 45 4.13 -0.72 -19.71
CA ARG A 45 5.53 -0.33 -19.57
C ARG A 45 6.49 -1.52 -19.51
N ALA A 46 6.10 -2.60 -18.84
CA ALA A 46 6.89 -3.82 -18.77
C ALA A 46 7.04 -4.45 -20.16
N ASN A 47 6.01 -4.40 -20.98
CA ASN A 47 6.00 -4.91 -22.36
C ASN A 47 6.64 -3.96 -23.39
N SER A 48 6.80 -2.68 -23.05
CA SER A 48 7.31 -1.67 -23.97
C SER A 48 8.76 -1.96 -24.41
N PRO A 49 9.11 -1.77 -25.70
CA PRO A 49 10.44 -2.04 -26.21
C PRO A 49 11.55 -1.31 -25.45
N VAL A 50 12.68 -1.99 -25.25
CA VAL A 50 13.88 -1.40 -24.65
C VAL A 50 14.88 -1.02 -25.72
N MET A 51 15.49 0.16 -25.54
CA MET A 51 16.59 0.61 -26.37
C MET A 51 17.88 -0.07 -25.90
N GLN A 52 18.49 -0.87 -26.77
CA GLN A 52 19.86 -1.32 -26.55
C GLN A 52 20.79 -0.44 -27.38
N ALA A 53 21.45 0.51 -26.72
CA ALA A 53 22.50 1.31 -27.34
C ALA A 53 23.82 0.53 -27.26
N ASN A 54 24.45 0.30 -28.41
CA ASN A 54 25.81 -0.20 -28.48
C ASN A 54 26.68 0.91 -29.07
N PRO A 55 27.72 1.40 -28.37
CA PRO A 55 28.56 2.51 -28.85
C PRO A 55 29.18 2.30 -30.24
N LYS A 56 29.25 1.05 -30.72
CA LYS A 56 29.82 0.67 -32.03
C LYS A 56 28.79 0.17 -33.05
N LYS A 57 27.49 0.12 -32.72
CA LYS A 57 26.42 -0.34 -33.65
C LYS A 57 25.21 0.62 -33.61
N SER A 58 24.33 0.52 -34.61
CA SER A 58 23.06 1.24 -34.63
C SER A 58 22.16 0.87 -33.44
N VAL A 59 21.24 1.77 -33.10
CA VAL A 59 20.22 1.57 -32.06
C VAL A 59 19.29 0.43 -32.45
N ARG A 60 19.06 -0.52 -31.54
CA ARG A 60 18.08 -1.60 -31.71
C ARG A 60 17.02 -1.54 -30.60
N TRP A 61 15.76 -1.60 -31.02
CA TRP A 61 14.62 -1.78 -30.12
C TRP A 61 14.34 -3.27 -29.96
N LEU A 62 14.34 -3.75 -28.73
CA LEU A 62 14.08 -5.15 -28.39
C LEU A 62 12.78 -5.27 -27.61
N LYS A 63 11.98 -6.28 -27.94
CA LYS A 63 10.87 -6.68 -27.07
C LYS A 63 11.47 -7.33 -25.82
N PRO A 64 11.14 -6.86 -24.60
CA PRO A 64 11.74 -7.37 -23.37
C PRO A 64 11.31 -8.80 -23.02
N GLY A 65 10.21 -9.30 -23.62
CA GLY A 65 9.60 -10.55 -23.21
C GLY A 65 8.99 -10.45 -21.81
N CYS A 66 8.73 -11.59 -21.19
CA CYS A 66 8.19 -11.68 -19.84
C CYS A 66 9.31 -11.67 -18.79
N ASP A 67 10.04 -10.55 -18.70
CA ASP A 67 11.07 -10.34 -17.67
C ASP A 67 10.41 -10.05 -16.31
N GLN A 68 10.61 -10.93 -15.33
CA GLN A 68 10.00 -10.84 -14.00
C GLN A 68 10.55 -9.65 -13.19
N GLN A 69 11.85 -9.36 -13.26
CA GLN A 69 12.44 -8.24 -12.54
C GLN A 69 11.86 -6.92 -13.05
N ARG A 70 11.75 -6.77 -14.38
CA ARG A 70 11.12 -5.63 -15.03
C ARG A 70 9.65 -5.49 -14.67
N LEU A 71 8.90 -6.59 -14.57
CA LEU A 71 7.50 -6.57 -14.14
C LEU A 71 7.36 -5.92 -12.75
N TYR A 72 8.08 -6.44 -11.75
CA TYR A 72 8.02 -5.89 -10.40
C TYR A 72 8.56 -4.45 -10.33
N GLU A 73 9.63 -4.12 -11.07
CA GLU A 73 10.14 -2.74 -11.16
C GLU A 73 9.08 -1.77 -11.70
N LYS A 74 8.29 -2.16 -12.70
CA LYS A 74 7.23 -1.29 -13.24
C LYS A 74 6.01 -1.21 -12.34
N LEU A 75 5.62 -2.32 -11.71
CA LEU A 75 4.53 -2.31 -10.73
C LEU A 75 4.87 -1.40 -9.56
N ILE A 76 6.02 -1.58 -8.90
CA ILE A 76 6.39 -0.75 -7.75
C ILE A 76 6.56 0.72 -8.13
N ARG A 77 7.00 1.03 -9.35
CA ARG A 77 7.03 2.44 -9.81
C ARG A 77 5.64 3.03 -9.99
N GLU A 78 4.69 2.27 -10.55
CA GLU A 78 3.33 2.78 -10.69
C GLU A 78 2.61 2.95 -9.35
N PHE A 79 2.98 2.19 -8.32
CA PHE A 79 2.43 2.34 -6.97
C PHE A 79 3.20 3.34 -6.10
N GLY A 80 4.53 3.40 -6.21
CA GLY A 80 5.44 4.01 -5.22
C GLY A 80 6.24 5.24 -5.67
N GLU A 81 5.96 5.87 -6.83
CA GLU A 81 6.71 7.06 -7.29
C GLU A 81 6.39 8.39 -6.53
N SER A 82 5.76 8.35 -5.35
CA SER A 82 5.67 9.49 -4.43
C SER A 82 6.01 9.06 -2.99
N ILE A 83 6.38 10.01 -2.13
CA ILE A 83 6.67 9.77 -0.69
C ILE A 83 5.48 9.09 0.01
N GLU A 84 4.26 9.42 -0.43
CA GLU A 84 2.97 8.87 0.04
C GLU A 84 2.52 7.66 -0.85
N GLY A 85 3.12 7.43 -2.01
CA GLY A 85 2.62 6.49 -3.02
C GLY A 85 1.45 7.06 -3.85
N ARG A 86 1.30 6.60 -5.09
CA ARG A 86 0.34 7.20 -6.06
C ARG A 86 -1.11 6.98 -5.67
N LEU A 87 -1.42 5.88 -5.00
CA LEU A 87 -2.79 5.56 -4.59
C LEU A 87 -3.22 6.35 -3.35
N GLU A 88 -2.31 6.54 -2.39
CA GLU A 88 -2.55 7.40 -1.23
C GLU A 88 -2.79 8.84 -1.68
N ALA A 89 -1.92 9.37 -2.54
CA ALA A 89 -2.11 10.70 -3.13
C ALA A 89 -3.45 10.80 -3.89
N TYR A 90 -3.85 9.76 -4.63
CA TYR A 90 -5.17 9.71 -5.25
C TYR A 90 -6.30 9.75 -4.21
N ALA A 91 -6.17 9.06 -3.09
CA ALA A 91 -7.16 9.06 -2.02
C ALA A 91 -7.26 10.43 -1.31
N GLU A 92 -6.12 11.10 -1.12
CA GLU A 92 -6.03 12.44 -0.53
C GLU A 92 -6.53 13.56 -1.44
N ASP A 93 -6.33 13.45 -2.76
CA ASP A 93 -6.61 14.56 -3.68
C ASP A 93 -7.91 14.39 -4.47
N SER A 94 -8.36 13.15 -4.74
CA SER A 94 -9.50 12.89 -5.62
C SER A 94 -10.80 13.49 -5.08
N ASN A 95 -11.47 14.31 -5.88
CA ASN A 95 -12.80 14.84 -5.56
C ASN A 95 -13.93 13.80 -5.71
N LEU A 96 -13.60 12.59 -6.19
CA LEU A 96 -14.55 11.48 -6.34
C LEU A 96 -14.66 10.64 -5.06
N LEU A 97 -13.66 10.74 -4.17
CA LEU A 97 -13.61 9.98 -2.93
C LEU A 97 -14.16 10.81 -1.77
N SER A 98 -15.07 10.21 -1.02
CA SER A 98 -15.51 10.78 0.24
C SER A 98 -14.48 10.44 1.31
N ARG A 99 -13.95 11.47 1.96
CA ARG A 99 -12.95 11.34 3.01
C ARG A 99 -13.28 12.25 4.18
N ARG A 100 -12.81 11.85 5.36
CA ARG A 100 -12.81 12.66 6.57
C ARG A 100 -11.40 13.16 6.82
N THR A 101 -11.23 14.47 6.96
CA THR A 101 -9.94 15.08 7.25
C THR A 101 -10.08 15.92 8.49
N VAL A 102 -9.35 15.53 9.54
CA VAL A 102 -9.33 16.25 10.81
C VAL A 102 -8.03 17.06 10.82
N ALA A 103 -8.11 18.34 11.15
CA ALA A 103 -6.90 19.14 11.34
C ALA A 103 -6.26 18.81 12.70
N LEU A 104 -4.92 18.90 12.81
CA LEU A 104 -4.22 18.50 14.03
C LEU A 104 -4.78 19.18 15.30
N GLN A 105 -5.14 20.47 15.23
CA GLN A 105 -5.69 21.20 16.38
C GLN A 105 -7.05 20.69 16.86
N ASP A 106 -7.82 20.06 15.97
CA ASP A 106 -9.16 19.52 16.27
C ASP A 106 -9.09 18.03 16.62
N SER A 107 -7.91 17.41 16.52
CA SER A 107 -7.72 15.97 16.66
C SER A 107 -7.50 15.54 18.11
N ILE A 108 -7.58 14.24 18.34
CA ILE A 108 -7.18 13.63 19.63
C ILE A 108 -5.66 13.71 19.87
N TYR A 109 -4.87 14.02 18.84
CA TYR A 109 -3.41 14.18 18.89
C TYR A 109 -2.95 15.62 19.06
N ARG A 110 -3.86 16.59 19.17
CA ARG A 110 -3.54 18.03 19.30
C ARG A 110 -2.55 18.38 20.42
N ASP A 111 -2.46 17.55 21.45
CA ASP A 111 -1.63 17.75 22.64
C ASP A 111 -0.29 16.97 22.56
N PHE A 112 0.03 16.35 21.42
CA PHE A 112 1.28 15.61 21.24
C PHE A 112 2.48 16.57 21.28
N ALA A 113 3.47 16.24 22.12
CA ALA A 113 4.70 17.00 22.21
C ALA A 113 5.65 16.65 21.06
N TRP A 114 6.47 17.61 20.62
CA TRP A 114 7.41 17.40 19.51
C TRP A 114 8.42 16.27 19.79
N GLN A 115 8.77 16.02 21.07
CA GLN A 115 9.69 14.94 21.45
C GLN A 115 9.06 13.56 21.28
N SER A 116 7.74 13.46 21.42
CA SER A 116 7.00 12.20 21.31
C SER A 116 6.49 11.93 19.89
N SER A 117 6.30 12.98 19.07
CA SER A 117 5.75 12.85 17.73
C SER A 117 6.31 13.93 16.78
N PRO A 118 7.62 13.89 16.49
CA PRO A 118 8.27 14.91 15.68
C PRO A 118 7.69 15.02 14.26
N SER A 119 7.31 13.91 13.61
CA SER A 119 6.79 13.98 12.23
C SER A 119 5.42 14.65 12.17
N LEU A 120 4.51 14.28 13.08
CA LEU A 120 3.16 14.85 13.15
C LEU A 120 3.20 16.33 13.50
N VAL A 121 3.98 16.70 14.53
CA VAL A 121 4.04 18.09 15.01
C VAL A 121 4.73 19.01 14.00
N LEU A 122 5.72 18.52 13.25
CA LEU A 122 6.41 19.33 12.23
C LEU A 122 5.61 19.47 10.93
N SER A 123 4.89 18.42 10.53
CA SER A 123 4.10 18.43 9.29
C SER A 123 2.71 19.01 9.48
N GLU A 124 2.17 18.91 10.69
CA GLU A 124 0.76 19.12 11.04
C GLU A 124 -0.25 18.36 10.15
N ARG A 125 0.23 17.33 9.44
CA ARG A 125 -0.55 16.52 8.52
C ARG A 125 -0.88 15.18 9.15
N MET A 126 -2.14 14.83 9.05
CA MET A 126 -2.65 13.49 9.31
C MET A 126 -3.26 12.98 8.02
N ALA A 127 -3.14 11.68 7.79
CA ALA A 127 -3.85 11.05 6.69
C ALA A 127 -5.37 11.20 6.90
N SER A 128 -6.10 11.22 5.79
CA SER A 128 -7.54 11.23 5.81
C SER A 128 -8.10 9.83 6.13
N VAL A 129 -9.34 9.78 6.60
CA VAL A 129 -10.07 8.52 6.81
C VAL A 129 -11.04 8.31 5.66
N ILE A 130 -11.07 7.10 5.11
CA ILE A 130 -11.99 6.66 4.05
C ILE A 130 -12.69 5.38 4.46
N THR A 131 -13.87 5.12 3.90
CA THR A 131 -14.49 3.79 3.97
C THR A 131 -14.07 2.97 2.75
N LEU A 132 -13.49 1.80 2.99
CA LEU A 132 -13.05 0.86 1.96
C LEU A 132 -13.55 -0.55 2.31
N ALA A 133 -14.35 -1.12 1.42
CA ALA A 133 -14.94 -2.46 1.60
C ALA A 133 -15.68 -2.60 2.93
N GLY A 134 -16.44 -1.55 3.29
CA GLY A 134 -17.25 -1.46 4.50
C GLY A 134 -16.49 -1.10 5.78
N ILE A 135 -15.17 -0.88 5.73
CA ILE A 135 -14.33 -0.61 6.90
C ILE A 135 -13.69 0.78 6.78
N GLU A 136 -13.67 1.53 7.88
CA GLU A 136 -12.95 2.81 7.94
C GLU A 136 -11.45 2.56 8.13
N ILE A 137 -10.64 3.09 7.22
CA ILE A 137 -9.17 3.01 7.28
C ILE A 137 -8.56 4.39 7.02
N GLY A 138 -7.32 4.56 7.48
CA GLY A 138 -6.48 5.67 7.04
C GLY A 138 -6.03 5.48 5.58
N THR A 139 -5.92 6.58 4.84
CA THR A 139 -5.40 6.59 3.46
C THR A 139 -3.94 6.19 3.38
N ASP A 140 -3.14 6.49 4.42
CA ASP A 140 -1.76 6.04 4.62
C ASP A 140 -1.59 4.53 4.55
N LYS A 141 -2.61 3.77 4.99
CA LYS A 141 -2.61 2.31 4.90
C LYS A 141 -2.52 1.79 3.46
N LEU A 142 -2.91 2.61 2.48
CA LEU A 142 -2.74 2.30 1.06
C LEU A 142 -1.26 2.33 0.65
N GLY A 143 -0.50 3.32 1.14
CA GLY A 143 0.95 3.39 0.94
C GLY A 143 1.66 2.20 1.57
N HIS A 144 1.33 1.88 2.81
CA HIS A 144 1.81 0.68 3.53
C HIS A 144 1.56 -0.62 2.77
N PHE A 145 0.34 -0.80 2.25
CA PHE A 145 -0.02 -1.98 1.47
C PHE A 145 0.89 -2.20 0.25
N PHE A 146 1.17 -1.17 -0.54
CA PHE A 146 1.98 -1.35 -1.74
C PHE A 146 3.49 -1.27 -1.49
N SER A 147 3.95 -0.26 -0.76
CA SER A 147 5.38 0.01 -0.56
C SER A 147 5.96 -0.91 0.50
N GLU A 148 5.43 -0.88 1.72
CA GLU A 148 5.97 -1.71 2.82
C GLU A 148 5.59 -3.18 2.67
N GLY A 149 4.42 -3.47 2.08
CA GLY A 149 4.10 -4.82 1.63
C GLY A 149 5.11 -5.38 0.62
N TYR A 150 5.69 -4.53 -0.25
CA TYR A 150 6.76 -4.95 -1.15
C TYR A 150 8.07 -5.19 -0.40
N SER A 151 8.40 -4.35 0.60
CA SER A 151 9.54 -4.56 1.50
C SER A 151 9.44 -5.93 2.17
N TYR A 152 8.28 -6.31 2.70
CA TYR A 152 8.04 -7.64 3.30
C TYR A 152 8.25 -8.75 2.27
N PHE A 153 7.76 -8.56 1.05
CA PHE A 153 7.93 -9.51 -0.05
C PHE A 153 9.39 -9.73 -0.42
N LEU A 154 10.22 -8.67 -0.41
CA LEU A 154 11.65 -8.78 -0.67
C LEU A 154 12.41 -9.42 0.49
N VAL A 155 12.14 -9.02 1.74
CA VAL A 155 12.83 -9.54 2.93
C VAL A 155 12.58 -11.04 3.10
N THR A 156 11.36 -11.49 2.79
CA THR A 156 10.98 -12.92 2.78
C THR A 156 11.51 -13.70 1.56
N ASP A 157 12.32 -13.07 0.69
CA ASP A 157 12.76 -13.63 -0.60
C ASP A 157 11.57 -14.22 -1.38
N HIS A 158 10.58 -13.38 -1.65
CA HIS A 158 9.36 -13.76 -2.36
C HIS A 158 8.64 -14.94 -1.70
N LEU A 159 8.48 -14.91 -0.37
CA LEU A 159 7.93 -15.99 0.47
C LEU A 159 8.68 -17.33 0.42
N LYS A 160 9.95 -17.35 -0.01
CA LYS A 160 10.80 -18.56 0.12
C LYS A 160 11.36 -18.74 1.53
N LYS A 161 11.52 -17.65 2.28
CA LYS A 161 11.88 -17.65 3.70
C LYS A 161 10.62 -17.67 4.58
N SER A 162 10.81 -17.86 5.88
CA SER A 162 9.70 -17.84 6.83
C SER A 162 8.98 -16.49 6.82
N LEU A 163 7.66 -16.52 7.02
CA LEU A 163 6.86 -15.32 7.21
C LEU A 163 7.37 -14.47 8.39
N GLU A 164 7.91 -15.14 9.42
CA GLU A 164 8.50 -14.52 10.61
C GLU A 164 9.53 -13.44 10.26
N SER A 165 10.37 -13.61 9.23
CA SER A 165 11.33 -12.57 8.85
C SER A 165 10.67 -11.29 8.35
N GLY A 166 9.52 -11.40 7.68
CA GLY A 166 8.73 -10.24 7.24
C GLY A 166 8.04 -9.56 8.42
N LEU A 167 7.46 -10.34 9.34
CA LEU A 167 6.79 -9.81 10.53
C LEU A 167 7.77 -9.10 11.49
N LEU A 168 8.95 -9.69 11.73
CA LEU A 168 10.00 -9.08 12.55
C LEU A 168 10.56 -7.79 11.92
N PHE A 169 10.73 -7.78 10.59
CA PHE A 169 11.09 -6.55 9.87
C PHE A 169 10.03 -5.47 10.08
N GLY A 170 8.75 -5.84 9.95
CA GLY A 170 7.60 -5.01 10.25
C GLY A 170 7.64 -4.37 11.63
N GLU A 171 7.63 -5.20 12.66
CA GLU A 171 7.65 -4.79 14.06
C GLU A 171 8.83 -3.85 14.35
N TRP A 172 10.01 -4.15 13.82
CA TRP A 172 11.18 -3.30 13.97
C TRP A 172 11.02 -1.96 13.25
N SER A 173 10.56 -1.98 12.00
CA SER A 173 10.39 -0.77 11.18
C SER A 173 9.32 0.17 11.74
N GLU A 174 8.23 -0.39 12.26
CA GLU A 174 7.13 0.31 12.91
C GLU A 174 7.54 0.90 14.26
N SER A 175 8.37 0.17 15.03
CA SER A 175 8.90 0.65 16.31
C SER A 175 9.90 1.80 16.18
N VAL A 176 10.38 2.11 14.97
CA VAL A 176 11.49 3.04 14.75
C VAL A 176 11.20 4.04 13.64
N TYR A 177 11.17 3.62 12.38
CA TYR A 177 11.23 4.52 11.23
C TYR A 177 9.87 5.01 10.78
N PHE A 178 8.84 4.17 10.90
CA PHE A 178 7.53 4.47 10.33
C PHE A 178 6.51 4.94 11.38
N GLY A 179 6.51 4.38 12.59
CA GLY A 179 5.53 4.73 13.64
C GLY A 179 6.15 5.29 14.92
N ALA A 180 6.41 4.43 15.91
CA ALA A 180 6.45 4.80 17.33
C ALA A 180 7.46 5.88 17.73
N GLN A 181 8.62 5.98 17.04
CA GLN A 181 9.61 7.02 17.34
C GLN A 181 9.40 8.31 16.52
N THR A 182 8.63 8.27 15.44
CA THR A 182 8.42 9.40 14.52
C THR A 182 7.05 10.03 14.71
N THR A 183 5.98 9.24 14.67
CA THR A 183 4.57 9.65 14.85
C THR A 183 4.11 9.49 16.29
N GLY A 184 4.88 8.78 17.12
CA GLY A 184 4.55 8.55 18.53
C GLY A 184 3.56 7.41 18.76
N VAL A 185 3.17 6.69 17.71
CA VAL A 185 2.26 5.56 17.79
C VAL A 185 2.79 4.34 17.07
N TYR A 186 2.52 3.19 17.67
CA TYR A 186 2.72 1.88 17.06
C TYR A 186 1.38 1.38 16.53
N SER A 187 1.26 1.21 15.23
CA SER A 187 -0.01 0.92 14.58
C SER A 187 -0.07 -0.53 14.07
N PHE A 188 -0.92 -1.33 14.72
CA PHE A 188 -1.23 -2.69 14.25
C PHE A 188 -1.91 -2.69 12.87
N ALA A 189 -2.61 -1.59 12.53
CA ALA A 189 -3.22 -1.44 11.22
C ALA A 189 -2.17 -1.36 10.11
N ASP A 190 -0.99 -0.78 10.37
CA ASP A 190 0.13 -0.79 9.41
C ASP A 190 0.73 -2.16 9.23
N LEU A 191 0.92 -2.90 10.31
CA LEU A 191 1.40 -4.27 10.23
C LEU A 191 0.44 -5.15 9.42
N THR A 192 -0.87 -4.97 9.61
CA THR A 192 -1.91 -5.63 8.81
C THR A 192 -1.83 -5.19 7.35
N ALA A 193 -1.74 -3.88 7.06
CA ALA A 193 -1.61 -3.37 5.70
C ALA A 193 -0.37 -3.92 4.98
N ASN A 194 0.78 -3.92 5.65
CA ASN A 194 2.03 -4.49 5.15
C ASN A 194 1.89 -5.99 4.86
N PHE A 195 1.28 -6.75 5.78
CA PHE A 195 1.05 -8.17 5.60
C PHE A 195 0.10 -8.47 4.43
N GLN A 196 -0.99 -7.72 4.31
CA GLN A 196 -1.92 -7.86 3.19
C GLN A 196 -1.26 -7.46 1.86
N GLY A 197 -0.37 -6.47 1.89
CA GLY A 197 0.50 -6.08 0.80
C GLY A 197 1.45 -7.19 0.34
N LEU A 198 2.12 -7.88 1.28
CA LEU A 198 2.93 -9.08 1.00
C LEU A 198 2.12 -10.14 0.25
N ARG A 199 0.86 -10.38 0.66
CA ARG A 199 -0.04 -11.33 0.00
C ARG A 199 -0.37 -10.88 -1.43
N PHE A 200 -0.61 -9.58 -1.64
CA PHE A 200 -0.79 -9.00 -2.98
C PHE A 200 0.42 -9.24 -3.88
N TRP A 201 1.63 -8.92 -3.41
CA TRP A 201 2.85 -9.11 -4.20
C TRP A 201 3.13 -10.56 -4.53
N ASN A 202 2.86 -11.49 -3.62
CA ASN A 202 2.89 -12.93 -3.94
C ASN A 202 1.88 -13.29 -5.04
N ARG A 203 0.64 -12.77 -4.97
CA ARG A 203 -0.42 -13.06 -5.93
C ARG A 203 -0.16 -12.48 -7.33
N VAL A 204 0.72 -11.49 -7.50
CA VAL A 204 1.08 -10.97 -8.83
C VAL A 204 1.44 -12.10 -9.81
N LEU A 205 2.30 -13.03 -9.38
CA LEU A 205 2.66 -14.23 -10.16
C LEU A 205 2.19 -15.55 -9.52
N ALA A 206 1.69 -15.50 -8.28
CA ALA A 206 1.23 -16.65 -7.49
C ALA A 206 2.23 -17.82 -7.45
N GLN A 207 3.53 -17.52 -7.31
CA GLN A 207 4.58 -18.54 -7.30
C GLN A 207 4.53 -19.38 -6.00
N GLN A 208 4.23 -18.75 -4.87
CA GLN A 208 4.10 -19.40 -3.57
C GLN A 208 2.65 -19.53 -3.10
N GLN A 209 2.44 -20.39 -2.10
CA GLN A 209 1.16 -20.45 -1.38
C GLN A 209 0.92 -19.12 -0.65
N ASP A 210 -0.34 -18.72 -0.59
CA ASP A 210 -0.77 -17.60 0.23
C ASP A 210 -0.55 -17.96 1.72
N PRO A 211 0.20 -17.13 2.48
CA PRO A 211 0.60 -17.47 3.85
C PRO A 211 -0.57 -17.53 4.82
N LEU A 212 -1.70 -16.87 4.50
CA LEU A 212 -2.90 -16.90 5.33
C LEU A 212 -3.75 -18.14 5.08
N SER A 213 -4.03 -18.46 3.81
CA SER A 213 -4.92 -19.58 3.45
C SER A 213 -4.21 -20.92 3.24
N GLY A 214 -2.88 -20.94 3.12
CA GLY A 214 -2.10 -22.13 2.78
C GLY A 214 -2.37 -22.68 1.38
N LYS A 215 -3.03 -21.91 0.51
CA LYS A 215 -3.37 -22.31 -0.87
C LYS A 215 -2.67 -21.41 -1.87
N ARG A 216 -2.29 -21.94 -3.04
CA ARG A 216 -1.78 -21.10 -4.13
C ARG A 216 -2.94 -20.26 -4.68
N PRO A 217 -2.85 -18.91 -4.66
CA PRO A 217 -3.91 -18.07 -5.20
C PRO A 217 -3.89 -18.07 -6.74
N GLY A 218 -4.95 -17.54 -7.36
CA GLY A 218 -4.91 -17.21 -8.79
C GLY A 218 -3.97 -16.04 -9.06
N ALA A 219 -3.13 -16.12 -10.09
CA ALA A 219 -2.20 -15.05 -10.43
C ALA A 219 -2.93 -13.84 -11.03
N TYR A 220 -2.52 -12.62 -10.69
CA TYR A 220 -3.01 -11.43 -11.39
C TYR A 220 -2.43 -11.28 -12.79
N VAL A 221 -1.18 -11.71 -12.97
CA VAL A 221 -0.42 -11.50 -14.20
C VAL A 221 0.14 -12.83 -14.69
N ALA A 222 0.03 -13.09 -16.00
CA ALA A 222 0.65 -14.23 -16.66
C ALA A 222 1.40 -13.80 -17.92
N CYS A 223 2.38 -14.61 -18.32
CA CYS A 223 3.05 -14.46 -19.59
C CYS A 223 2.25 -15.17 -20.69
N VAL A 224 1.68 -14.40 -21.62
CA VAL A 224 0.89 -14.91 -22.75
C VAL A 224 1.51 -14.37 -24.03
N ASP A 225 1.90 -15.26 -24.94
CA ASP A 225 2.57 -14.93 -26.21
C ASP A 225 3.80 -14.02 -26.06
N GLY A 226 4.57 -14.23 -24.98
CA GLY A 226 5.77 -13.46 -24.67
C GLY A 226 5.50 -12.03 -24.19
N GLN A 227 4.27 -11.73 -23.77
CA GLN A 227 3.89 -10.46 -23.16
C GLN A 227 3.20 -10.69 -21.81
N TRP A 228 3.44 -9.79 -20.87
CA TRP A 228 2.70 -9.76 -19.62
C TRP A 228 1.25 -9.35 -19.88
N GLN A 229 0.30 -10.15 -19.40
CA GLN A 229 -1.13 -9.86 -19.48
C GLN A 229 -1.75 -9.99 -18.10
N GLN A 230 -2.72 -9.12 -17.80
CA GLN A 230 -3.53 -9.22 -16.60
C GLN A 230 -4.58 -10.32 -16.82
N VAL A 231 -4.48 -11.42 -16.09
CA VAL A 231 -5.37 -12.59 -16.21
C VAL A 231 -6.41 -12.68 -15.08
N ASP A 232 -6.24 -11.88 -14.03
CA ASP A 232 -7.21 -11.72 -12.96
C ASP A 232 -7.24 -10.27 -12.47
N ARG A 233 -8.35 -9.83 -11.88
CA ARG A 233 -8.54 -8.46 -11.40
C ARG A 233 -8.25 -8.35 -9.92
N PHE A 234 -7.56 -7.29 -9.54
CA PHE A 234 -7.40 -6.92 -8.13
C PHE A 234 -8.76 -6.52 -7.53
N GLN A 235 -9.02 -6.92 -6.29
CA GLN A 235 -10.17 -6.52 -5.49
C GLN A 235 -9.72 -6.23 -4.05
N TRP A 236 -10.03 -5.04 -3.53
CA TRP A 236 -9.73 -4.65 -2.15
C TRP A 236 -10.40 -5.56 -1.12
N ALA A 237 -11.59 -6.08 -1.43
CA ALA A 237 -12.31 -7.00 -0.56
C ALA A 237 -11.55 -8.31 -0.27
N ASP A 238 -10.51 -8.65 -1.05
CA ASP A 238 -9.65 -9.81 -0.79
C ASP A 238 -8.62 -9.57 0.33
N TYR A 239 -8.43 -8.30 0.71
CA TYR A 239 -7.33 -7.83 1.56
C TYR A 239 -7.76 -6.97 2.73
N VAL A 240 -8.95 -6.38 2.67
CA VAL A 240 -9.50 -5.56 3.75
C VAL A 240 -10.29 -6.47 4.68
N ASP A 241 -9.90 -6.48 5.95
CA ASP A 241 -10.56 -7.22 7.01
C ASP A 241 -10.89 -6.31 8.20
N ALA A 242 -11.96 -6.67 8.91
CA ALA A 242 -12.22 -6.12 10.22
C ALA A 242 -11.37 -6.94 11.18
N ALA A 243 -10.29 -6.35 11.67
CA ALA A 243 -9.44 -6.95 12.70
C ALA A 243 -10.25 -7.44 13.91
#